data_AF-A0A3C7W3V8-F1
#
_entry.id   AF-A0A3C7W3V8-F1
#
_cell.length_a   1.000
_cell.length_b   1.000
_cell.length_c   1.000
_cell.angle_alpha   90.00
_cell.angle_beta   90.00
_cell.angle_gamma   90.00
#
_symmetry.space_group_name_H-M   'P 1'
#
loop_
_entity.id
_entity.type
_entity.pdbx_description
1 polymer ?
#
loop_
_entity_poly.entity_id
_entity_poly.type
_entity_poly.pdbx_seq_one_letter_code
_entity_poly.pdbx_strand_id
1 'polypeptide(L)'
;YLVAEAGIYVARVTDRKVSRGQVFLVTNGGLHHHLALSGNFGQIIRKNYPVCIGNRVESGDRESVTIVGPLCTPMDLLAERMELPRADIGDLVVVFQSGAYGFSASPHGFLSHPEPLEFFLPG
;
A
#
# COMPACT_ATOMS: atom_id res chain seq x y z
N TYR A 1 -11.98 12.68 9.20
CA TYR A 1 -13.20 12.06 9.73
C TYR A 1 -14.21 11.77 8.62
N LEU A 2 -14.63 12.75 7.80
CA LEU A 2 -15.71 12.54 6.82
C LEU A 2 -15.45 11.46 5.76
N VAL A 3 -14.33 11.55 5.03
CA VAL A 3 -14.10 10.70 3.84
C VAL A 3 -12.99 9.66 4.02
N ALA A 4 -12.28 9.67 5.15
CA ALA A 4 -11.12 8.80 5.35
C ALA A 4 -11.50 7.31 5.22
N GLU A 5 -12.54 6.89 5.92
CA GLU A 5 -13.00 5.49 5.95
C GLU A 5 -13.83 5.10 4.73
N ALA A 6 -14.24 6.07 3.90
CA ALA A 6 -15.03 5.84 2.70
C ALA A 6 -14.18 5.37 1.50
N GLY A 7 -12.85 5.36 1.62
CA GLY A 7 -11.94 4.97 0.55
C GLY A 7 -10.95 3.89 0.98
N ILE A 8 -10.66 3.00 0.03
CA ILE A 8 -9.56 2.04 0.11
C ILE A 8 -8.64 2.25 -1.08
N TYR A 9 -7.35 1.98 -0.89
CA TYR A 9 -6.37 1.95 -1.96
C TYR A 9 -5.94 0.50 -2.22
N VAL A 10 -5.93 0.10 -3.49
CA VAL A 10 -5.62 -1.28 -3.89
C VAL A 10 -4.43 -1.28 -4.83
N ALA A 11 -3.43 -2.11 -4.53
CA ALA A 11 -2.26 -2.32 -5.38
C ALA A 11 -1.98 -3.82 -5.54
N ARG A 12 -1.54 -4.23 -6.73
CA ARG A 12 -1.20 -5.62 -7.03
C ARG A 12 0.25 -5.89 -6.69
N VAL A 13 0.53 -7.03 -6.05
CA VAL A 13 1.90 -7.54 -5.86
C VAL A 13 2.48 -7.93 -7.22
N THR A 14 3.61 -7.33 -7.58
CA THR A 14 4.35 -7.60 -8.82
C THR A 14 5.61 -8.44 -8.58
N ASP A 15 6.17 -8.38 -7.37
CA ASP A 15 7.34 -9.17 -6.99
C ASP A 15 7.29 -9.53 -5.50
N ARG A 16 7.88 -10.68 -5.15
CA ARG A 16 8.06 -11.15 -3.78
C ARG A 16 9.49 -11.61 -3.61
N LYS A 17 10.20 -11.01 -2.65
CA LYS A 17 11.60 -11.34 -2.39
C LYS A 17 11.92 -11.42 -0.92
N VAL A 18 12.98 -12.16 -0.60
CA VAL A 18 13.56 -12.19 0.74
C VAL A 18 14.87 -11.41 0.72
N SER A 19 15.00 -10.43 1.60
CA SER A 19 16.23 -9.67 1.76
C SER A 19 16.60 -9.62 3.24
N ARG A 20 17.80 -10.11 3.58
CA ARG A 20 18.31 -10.16 4.96
C ARG A 20 17.31 -10.81 5.94
N GLY A 21 16.62 -11.87 5.50
CA GLY A 21 15.62 -12.58 6.30
C GLY A 21 14.25 -11.90 6.40
N GLN A 22 14.05 -10.73 5.80
CA GLN A 22 12.76 -10.05 5.74
C GLN A 22 12.08 -10.29 4.39
N VAL A 23 10.78 -10.59 4.42
CA VAL A 23 9.95 -10.69 3.21
C VAL A 23 9.54 -9.30 2.75
N PHE A 24 9.71 -9.04 1.45
CA PHE A 24 9.27 -7.83 0.77
C PHE A 24 8.27 -8.18 -0.33
N LEU A 25 7.16 -7.46 -0.34
CA LEU A 25 6.18 -7.46 -1.43
C LEU A 25 6.31 -6.13 -2.17
N VAL A 26 6.66 -6.19 -3.45
CA VAL A 26 6.69 -5.01 -4.33
C VAL A 26 5.35 -4.94 -5.03
N THR A 27 4.75 -3.75 -5.07
CA THR A 27 3.45 -3.53 -5.71
C THR A 27 3.56 -2.63 -6.94
N ASN A 28 2.53 -2.66 -7.80
CA ASN A 28 2.44 -1.82 -8.99
C ASN A 28 2.03 -0.36 -8.70
N GLY A 29 2.03 0.06 -7.44
CA GLY A 29 1.76 1.44 -7.04
C GLY A 29 2.41 1.75 -5.70
N GLY A 30 2.37 2.99 -5.26
CA GLY A 30 3.05 3.35 -4.01
C GLY A 30 2.86 4.80 -3.62
N LEU A 31 3.91 5.42 -3.10
CA LEU A 31 3.91 6.81 -2.61
C LEU A 31 3.35 7.79 -3.65
N HIS A 32 3.61 7.59 -4.94
CA HIS A 32 3.10 8.42 -6.03
C HIS A 32 1.58 8.34 -6.22
N HIS A 33 0.95 7.26 -5.73
CA HIS A 33 -0.51 7.12 -5.67
C HIS A 33 -1.09 7.57 -4.33
N HIS A 34 -0.33 7.36 -3.24
CA HIS A 34 -0.77 7.61 -1.87
C HIS A 34 0.40 8.08 -0.99
N LEU A 35 0.70 9.37 -0.98
CA LEU A 35 1.81 9.94 -0.21
C LEU A 35 1.63 9.73 1.30
N ALA A 36 0.39 9.81 1.79
CA ALA A 36 0.11 9.72 3.21
C ALA A 36 0.43 8.36 3.86
N LEU A 37 0.44 7.24 3.11
CA LEU A 37 0.84 5.92 3.65
C LEU A 37 2.34 5.78 3.83
N SER A 38 3.12 6.61 3.14
CA SER A 38 4.58 6.51 3.14
C SER A 38 5.21 7.12 4.39
N GLY A 39 4.43 7.77 5.24
CA GLY A 39 4.92 8.56 6.37
C GLY A 39 5.44 9.94 6.00
N ASN A 40 5.48 10.32 4.71
CA ASN A 40 6.09 11.57 4.25
C ASN A 40 5.09 12.73 4.07
N PHE A 41 3.92 12.63 4.72
CA PHE A 41 2.89 13.67 4.71
C PHE A 41 2.85 14.43 6.04
N GLY A 42 4.00 14.99 6.43
CA GLY A 42 4.14 15.81 7.65
C GLY A 42 4.01 15.02 8.97
N GLN A 43 4.09 13.69 8.94
CA GLN A 43 4.04 12.86 10.14
C GLN A 43 5.38 12.88 10.87
N ILE A 44 5.34 13.10 12.20
CA ILE A 44 6.53 13.01 13.07
C ILE A 44 6.89 11.53 13.35
N ILE A 45 5.87 10.68 13.45
CA ILE A 45 6.02 9.23 13.67
C ILE A 45 5.20 8.52 12.60
N ARG A 46 5.86 7.69 11.79
CA ARG A 46 5.18 6.84 10.81
C ARG A 46 4.40 5.75 11.53
N LYS A 47 3.15 5.55 11.12
CA LYS A 47 2.30 4.42 11.54
C LYS A 47 1.80 3.71 10.29
N ASN A 48 1.78 2.37 10.35
CA ASN A 48 1.13 1.60 9.30
C ASN A 48 -0.36 1.93 9.30
N TYR A 49 -0.91 2.15 8.10
CA TYR A 49 -2.35 2.13 7.89
C TYR A 49 -2.84 0.68 8.11
N PRO A 50 -4.15 0.47 8.37
CA PRO A 50 -4.69 -0.88 8.32
C PRO A 50 -4.52 -1.42 6.90
N VAL A 51 -3.95 -2.62 6.78
CA VAL A 51 -3.68 -3.30 5.51
C VAL A 51 -4.16 -4.74 5.59
N CYS A 52 -4.70 -5.26 4.50
CA CYS A 52 -4.93 -6.69 4.31
C CYS A 52 -4.50 -7.16 2.92
N ILE A 53 -4.47 -8.48 2.74
CA ILE A 53 -4.37 -9.12 1.43
C ILE A 53 -5.80 -9.49 1.01
N GLY A 54 -6.38 -8.67 0.12
CA GLY A 54 -7.82 -8.66 -0.15
C GLY A 54 -8.38 -9.97 -0.68
N ASN A 55 -7.57 -10.73 -1.42
CA ASN A 55 -7.93 -12.06 -1.95
C ASN A 55 -7.42 -13.22 -1.08
N ARG A 56 -6.92 -12.96 0.13
CA ARG A 56 -6.43 -13.98 1.08
C ARG A 56 -6.85 -13.69 2.54
N VAL A 57 -7.96 -12.98 2.76
CA VAL A 57 -8.38 -12.53 4.10
C VAL A 57 -8.58 -13.70 5.08
N GLU A 58 -9.08 -14.84 4.60
CA GLU A 58 -9.35 -16.03 5.42
C GLU A 58 -8.15 -16.99 5.56
N SER A 59 -6.99 -16.65 4.97
CA SER A 59 -5.81 -17.51 5.03
C SER A 59 -5.18 -17.51 6.42
N GLY A 60 -4.92 -18.72 6.95
CA GLY A 60 -4.35 -18.91 8.28
C GLY A 60 -2.82 -18.77 8.36
N ASP A 61 -2.11 -18.97 7.24
CA ASP A 61 -0.65 -18.81 7.21
C ASP A 61 -0.30 -17.32 7.13
N ARG A 62 0.40 -16.83 8.16
CA ARG A 62 0.79 -15.43 8.30
C ARG A 62 2.29 -15.30 8.46
N GLU A 63 2.83 -14.22 7.91
CA GLU A 63 4.25 -13.90 8.01
C GLU A 63 4.44 -12.38 8.13
N SER A 64 5.59 -12.00 8.69
CA SER A 64 6.00 -10.59 8.76
C SER A 64 6.46 -10.10 7.40
N VAL A 65 5.74 -9.14 6.81
CA VAL A 65 6.07 -8.57 5.50
C VAL A 65 6.24 -7.06 5.53
N THR A 66 7.09 -6.57 4.64
CA THR A 66 7.19 -5.16 4.29
C THR A 66 6.69 -4.97 2.86
N ILE A 67 5.75 -4.06 2.66
CA ILE A 67 5.14 -3.76 1.35
C ILE A 67 5.70 -2.44 0.86
N VAL A 68 6.27 -2.47 -0.34
CA VAL A 68 6.87 -1.31 -1.01
C VAL A 68 6.24 -1.09 -2.38
N GLY A 69 6.36 0.14 -2.89
CA GLY A 69 6.03 0.44 -4.27
C GLY A 69 7.22 0.21 -5.21
N PRO A 70 7.09 0.60 -6.47
CA PRO A 70 8.09 0.37 -7.52
C PRO A 70 9.20 1.43 -7.58
N LEU A 71 9.12 2.51 -6.79
CA LEU A 71 10.02 3.65 -6.91
C LEU A 71 11.41 3.33 -6.32
N CYS A 72 12.46 3.92 -6.92
CA CYS A 72 13.85 3.77 -6.49
C CYS A 72 14.19 4.59 -5.23
N THR A 73 13.32 4.59 -4.22
CA THR A 73 13.52 5.33 -2.97
C THR A 73 13.06 4.50 -1.77
N PRO A 74 13.80 4.50 -0.66
CA PRO A 74 13.38 3.80 0.57
C PRO A 74 12.09 4.39 1.17
N MET A 75 11.71 5.60 0.74
CA MET A 75 10.46 6.24 1.14
C MET A 75 9.21 5.59 0.55
N ASP A 76 9.35 4.75 -0.49
CA ASP A 76 8.21 4.14 -1.18
C ASP A 76 7.68 2.91 -0.44
N LEU A 77 7.13 3.17 0.74
CA LEU A 77 6.80 2.18 1.76
C LEU A 77 5.31 2.23 2.09
N LEU A 78 4.56 1.20 1.74
CA LEU A 78 3.12 1.10 2.01
C LEU A 78 2.87 0.56 3.43
N ALA A 79 3.62 -0.46 3.82
CA ALA A 79 3.52 -1.12 5.11
C ALA A 79 4.88 -1.66 5.54
N GLU A 80 5.21 -1.62 6.82
CA GLU A 80 6.49 -2.10 7.33
C GLU A 80 6.27 -3.13 8.42
N ARG A 81 6.87 -4.31 8.25
CA ARG A 81 6.88 -5.42 9.23
C ARG A 81 5.48 -5.71 9.82
N MET A 82 4.49 -5.83 8.94
CA MET A 82 3.14 -6.20 9.34
C MET A 82 2.96 -7.71 9.24
N GLU A 83 2.33 -8.31 10.24
CA GLU A 83 1.86 -9.70 10.19
C GLU A 83 0.64 -9.79 9.27
N LEU A 84 0.82 -10.34 8.07
CA LEU A 84 -0.22 -10.46 7.05
C LEU A 84 -0.31 -11.90 6.54
N PRO A 85 -1.45 -12.30 5.96
CA PRO A 85 -1.51 -13.55 5.21
C PRO A 85 -0.37 -13.65 4.20
N ARG A 86 0.22 -14.83 4.07
CA ARG A 86 1.25 -15.10 3.05
C ARG A 86 0.71 -14.75 1.67
N ALA A 87 1.32 -13.77 1.02
CA ALA A 87 0.94 -13.30 -0.30
C ALA A 87 2.01 -13.63 -1.35
N ASP A 88 1.57 -13.79 -2.59
CA ASP A 88 2.37 -14.05 -3.77
C ASP A 88 2.12 -13.01 -4.86
N ILE A 89 2.91 -13.09 -5.94
CA ILE A 89 2.72 -12.26 -7.13
C ILE A 89 1.30 -12.44 -7.65
N GLY A 90 0.63 -11.32 -7.94
CA GLY A 90 -0.75 -11.27 -8.42
C GLY A 90 -1.77 -10.90 -7.33
N ASP A 91 -1.40 -10.99 -6.06
CA ASP A 91 -2.31 -10.67 -4.95
C ASP A 91 -2.57 -9.19 -4.77
N LEU A 92 -3.67 -8.88 -4.08
CA LEU A 92 -4.12 -7.52 -3.88
C LEU A 92 -3.81 -7.06 -2.46
N VAL A 93 -2.89 -6.11 -2.35
CA VAL A 93 -2.71 -5.32 -1.13
C VAL A 93 -3.83 -4.29 -1.07
N VAL A 94 -4.58 -4.28 0.01
CA VAL A 94 -5.65 -3.32 0.28
C VAL A 94 -5.27 -2.49 1.49
N VAL A 95 -5.16 -1.18 1.30
CA VAL A 95 -4.91 -0.19 2.34
C VAL A 95 -6.23 0.49 2.66
N PHE A 96 -6.66 0.40 3.92
CA PHE A 96 -7.88 1.06 4.39
C PHE A 96 -7.60 2.50 4.79
N GLN A 97 -8.67 3.27 5.03
CA GLN A 97 -8.58 4.67 5.47
C GLN A 97 -7.90 5.59 4.43
N SER A 98 -8.09 5.30 3.15
CA SER A 98 -7.41 5.97 2.03
C SER A 98 -8.25 7.05 1.34
N GLY A 99 -9.47 7.33 1.81
CA GLY A 99 -10.35 8.30 1.14
C GLY A 99 -10.03 9.78 1.42
N ALA A 100 -9.17 10.08 2.40
CA ALA A 100 -8.72 11.44 2.71
C ALA A 100 -7.22 11.59 2.47
N TYR A 101 -6.81 12.56 1.63
CA TYR A 101 -5.41 12.88 1.35
C TYR A 101 -4.56 11.71 0.83
N GLY A 102 -5.19 10.61 0.42
CA GLY A 102 -4.54 9.51 -0.29
C GLY A 102 -4.18 9.96 -1.68
N PHE A 103 -5.14 9.93 -2.60
CA PHE A 103 -4.96 10.41 -3.97
C PHE A 103 -4.61 11.91 -3.99
N SER A 104 -5.47 12.76 -3.44
CA SER A 104 -5.43 14.23 -3.63
C SER A 104 -4.15 14.95 -3.20
N ALA A 105 -3.30 14.32 -2.39
CA ALA A 105 -2.05 14.90 -1.90
C ALA A 105 -0.79 14.23 -2.52
N SER A 106 -0.97 13.31 -3.46
CA SER A 106 0.11 12.48 -3.98
C SER A 106 0.79 13.06 -5.22
N PRO A 107 2.09 12.83 -5.40
CA PRO A 107 2.82 13.30 -6.57
C PRO A 107 2.62 12.35 -7.76
N HIS A 108 1.44 12.39 -8.37
CA HIS A 108 1.01 11.43 -9.41
C HIS A 108 1.98 11.33 -10.60
N GLY A 109 2.58 12.44 -11.04
CA GLY A 109 3.55 12.47 -12.15
C GLY A 109 4.96 11.99 -11.79
N PHE A 110 5.22 11.55 -10.56
CA PHE A 110 6.56 11.16 -10.13
C PHE A 110 7.06 9.94 -10.93
N LEU A 111 8.23 10.09 -11.55
CA LEU A 111 8.84 9.12 -12.47
C LEU A 111 7.92 8.69 -13.64
N SER A 112 6.91 9.49 -13.99
CA SER A 112 5.99 9.24 -15.12
C SER A 112 5.23 7.90 -15.04
N HIS A 113 4.96 7.41 -13.83
CA HIS A 113 4.04 6.28 -13.64
C HIS A 113 2.60 6.69 -14.01
N PRO A 114 1.77 5.75 -14.50
CA PRO A 114 0.36 6.03 -14.75
C PRO A 114 -0.36 6.36 -13.43
N GLU A 115 -1.37 7.22 -13.50
CA GLU A 115 -2.23 7.52 -12.35
C GLU A 115 -3.06 6.29 -11.95
N PRO A 116 -3.41 6.14 -10.67
CA PRO A 116 -4.31 5.08 -10.23
C PRO A 116 -5.74 5.41 -10.71
N LEU A 117 -6.50 4.37 -11.03
CA LEU A 117 -7.92 4.52 -11.35
C LEU A 117 -8.74 4.73 -10.07
N GLU A 118 -9.71 5.64 -10.11
CA GLU A 118 -10.68 5.86 -9.03
C GLU A 118 -12.06 5.33 -9.45
N PHE A 119 -12.68 4.52 -8.59
CA PHE A 119 -14.02 3.98 -8.81
C PHE A 119 -14.91 4.35 -7.63
N PHE A 120 -16.12 4.83 -7.93
CA PHE A 120 -17.17 5.03 -6.95
C PHE A 120 -18.16 3.87 -7.03
N LEU A 121 -18.41 3.21 -5.90
CA LEU A 121 -19.40 2.14 -5.79
C LEU A 121 -20.68 2.72 -5.15
N PRO A 122 -21.75 2.96 -5.94
CA PRO A 122 -23.04 3.33 -5.36
C PRO A 122 -23.60 2.15 -4.55
N GLY A 123 -24.30 2.47 -3.46
CA GLY A 123 -25.00 1.50 -2.63
C GLY A 123 -26.24 0.90 -3.29
#